data_AF-A0A0M0X249-F1
#
_entry.id   AF-A0A0M0X249-F1
#
_cell.length_a   1.000
_cell.length_b   1.000
_cell.length_c   1.000
_cell.angle_alpha   90.00
_cell.angle_beta   90.00
_cell.angle_gamma   90.00
#
_symmetry.space_group_name_H-M   'P 1'
#
loop_
_entity.id
_entity.type
_entity.pdbx_description
1 polymer ?
#
loop_
_entity_poly.entity_id
_entity_poly.type
_entity_poly.pdbx_seq_one_letter_code
_entity_poly.pdbx_strand_id
1 'polypeptide(L)'
;MKKPIKKTWMIASALTIGMAVLTPLQAGATAVEPANGVTIQIEQQITGAIKGINDDGIYLKGRDGKNYHINFFKFSDEQIAKMNLVEGQEITVEGSAVEDYSDFYTFEVYKKELPKEVTNEDLTKLEKMFNEAKKLQKEAAKADENKAIEEAEKKYEEMHKIYVDMGKIIKPYYLATWQPEPFEEYIENFGFSEKNIVLEENDKKQLKDIYEEWIKLEKDSQEEKANEKMNEFHKILQPYFDKLYPTPTFEAFIERFELDIPAEDFAKLKNVYDNAQKAEKDKNADESVKLWEEFYYIIDQFIKPQTFEEYMADYEFKVSEADSKQLKQLYEEILKLDIKEDKAKIEEKWEAFHNILEPYFKANKDILISPSKLTVNGQYYLPQ
;
A
#
# COMPACT_ATOMS: atom_id res chain seq x y z
N MET A 1 -10.72 -32.93 -29.25
CA MET A 1 -11.95 -33.29 -29.99
C MET A 1 -12.84 -32.06 -30.08
N LYS A 2 -13.24 -31.67 -31.29
CA LYS A 2 -14.19 -30.56 -31.54
C LYS A 2 -15.63 -31.04 -31.41
N LYS A 3 -16.51 -30.22 -30.80
CA LYS A 3 -17.96 -29.99 -31.10
C LYS A 3 -18.67 -29.34 -29.89
N PRO A 4 -19.84 -28.67 -30.05
CA PRO A 4 -20.17 -27.63 -31.03
C PRO A 4 -20.92 -26.42 -30.41
N ILE A 5 -20.86 -25.30 -31.11
CA ILE A 5 -21.69 -24.11 -30.91
C ILE A 5 -23.14 -24.43 -31.26
N LYS A 6 -24.10 -24.12 -30.37
CA LYS A 6 -25.52 -24.01 -30.72
C LYS A 6 -25.90 -22.53 -30.87
N LYS A 7 -26.04 -22.09 -32.12
CA LYS A 7 -26.91 -20.96 -32.47
C LYS A 7 -28.35 -21.46 -32.45
N THR A 8 -29.23 -20.72 -31.78
CA THR A 8 -30.68 -20.81 -32.02
C THR A 8 -31.22 -19.40 -32.20
N TRP A 9 -31.91 -19.21 -33.32
CA TRP A 9 -32.54 -17.97 -33.75
C TRP A 9 -33.93 -17.77 -33.12
N MET A 10 -34.23 -16.51 -32.81
CA MET A 10 -35.52 -15.78 -32.85
C MET A 10 -36.84 -16.50 -32.58
N ILE A 11 -37.59 -15.98 -31.60
CA ILE A 11 -39.03 -15.69 -31.77
C ILE A 11 -39.28 -14.24 -31.32
N ALA A 12 -39.77 -13.44 -32.26
CA ALA A 12 -40.31 -12.11 -32.03
C ALA A 12 -41.68 -12.20 -31.35
N SER A 13 -41.94 -11.31 -30.39
CA SER A 13 -43.29 -11.00 -29.94
C SER A 13 -43.29 -9.52 -29.56
N ALA A 14 -43.82 -8.72 -30.49
CA ALA A 14 -44.11 -7.32 -30.29
C ALA A 14 -45.27 -7.18 -29.30
N LEU A 15 -45.08 -6.35 -28.27
CA LEU A 15 -46.17 -5.68 -27.58
C LEU A 15 -45.70 -4.27 -27.25
N THR A 16 -46.11 -3.36 -28.12
CA THR A 16 -45.96 -1.92 -27.98
C THR A 16 -47.07 -1.39 -27.06
N ILE A 17 -46.81 -0.22 -26.44
CA ILE A 17 -47.67 0.66 -25.63
C ILE A 17 -47.52 0.37 -24.11
N GLY A 18 -46.96 1.26 -23.29
CA GLY A 18 -46.43 2.60 -23.50
C GLY A 18 -45.99 3.23 -22.17
N MET A 19 -45.38 4.41 -22.30
CA MET A 19 -45.10 5.44 -21.30
C MET A 19 -43.72 5.47 -20.63
N ALA A 20 -43.16 6.69 -20.70
CA ALA A 20 -41.96 7.25 -20.07
C ALA A 20 -40.60 6.75 -20.59
N VAL A 21 -40.12 7.44 -21.63
CA VAL A 21 -38.69 7.57 -21.91
C VAL A 21 -38.03 8.28 -20.73
N LEU A 22 -37.34 7.52 -19.88
CA LEU A 22 -36.19 8.04 -19.14
C LEU A 22 -34.98 7.36 -19.78
N THR A 23 -34.43 8.01 -20.79
CA THR A 23 -33.07 7.72 -21.24
C THR A 23 -32.13 7.88 -20.05
N PRO A 24 -31.41 6.84 -19.63
CA PRO A 24 -30.27 7.05 -18.75
C PRO A 24 -29.27 7.88 -19.55
N LEU A 25 -28.91 9.05 -19.02
CA LEU A 25 -27.81 9.86 -19.52
C LEU A 25 -26.51 9.05 -19.35
N GLN A 26 -26.19 8.27 -20.37
CA GLN A 26 -24.87 7.71 -20.58
C GLN A 26 -24.22 8.54 -21.70
N ALA A 27 -23.32 9.44 -21.31
CA ALA A 27 -22.10 9.85 -22.01
C ALA A 27 -21.66 11.25 -21.55
N GLY A 28 -20.41 11.36 -21.10
CA GLY A 28 -19.72 12.62 -20.87
C GLY A 28 -19.80 13.11 -19.43
N ALA A 29 -18.74 12.85 -18.66
CA ALA A 29 -18.39 13.72 -17.55
C ALA A 29 -17.97 15.08 -18.12
N THR A 30 -18.95 15.93 -18.39
CA THR A 30 -18.77 17.37 -18.38
C THR A 30 -19.28 17.85 -17.05
N ALA A 31 -18.38 18.38 -16.21
CA ALA A 31 -18.78 19.17 -15.06
C ALA A 31 -19.76 20.25 -15.53
N VAL A 32 -21.00 20.18 -15.07
CA VAL A 32 -21.92 21.30 -15.20
C VAL A 32 -21.53 22.26 -14.08
N GLU A 33 -20.90 23.39 -14.42
CA GLU A 33 -20.72 24.47 -13.45
C GLU A 33 -22.11 24.94 -12.98
N PRO A 34 -22.46 24.79 -11.69
CA PRO A 34 -23.68 25.37 -11.18
C PRO A 34 -23.39 26.82 -10.78
N ALA A 35 -24.26 27.74 -11.19
CA ALA A 35 -24.16 29.18 -10.99
C ALA A 35 -24.10 29.67 -9.53
N ASN A 36 -24.02 28.78 -8.52
CA ASN A 36 -24.10 29.11 -7.10
C ASN A 36 -23.08 28.38 -6.19
N GLY A 37 -21.98 27.83 -6.71
CA GLY A 37 -20.88 27.32 -5.87
C GLY A 37 -21.21 26.09 -5.01
N VAL A 38 -22.30 25.37 -5.31
CA VAL A 38 -22.62 24.06 -4.71
C VAL A 38 -22.14 22.97 -5.65
N THR A 39 -21.06 22.27 -5.30
CA THR A 39 -20.58 21.11 -6.04
C THR A 39 -21.59 19.98 -5.89
N ILE A 40 -22.38 19.70 -6.94
CA ILE A 40 -23.29 18.55 -6.95
C ILE A 40 -22.43 17.31 -7.23
N GLN A 41 -22.15 16.50 -6.21
CA GLN A 41 -21.61 15.17 -6.42
C GLN A 41 -22.68 14.30 -7.07
N ILE A 42 -22.47 13.92 -8.33
CA ILE A 42 -23.39 13.05 -9.05
C ILE A 42 -23.26 11.65 -8.46
N GLU A 43 -24.34 11.17 -7.84
CA GLU A 43 -24.43 9.80 -7.35
C GLU A 43 -24.49 8.84 -8.55
N GLN A 44 -23.52 7.93 -8.61
CA GLN A 44 -23.39 6.92 -9.66
C GLN A 44 -23.93 5.60 -9.16
N GLN A 45 -24.66 4.89 -10.02
CA GLN A 45 -25.03 3.50 -9.79
C GLN A 45 -24.19 2.60 -10.70
N ILE A 46 -23.39 1.72 -10.10
CA ILE A 46 -22.46 0.83 -10.79
C ILE A 46 -22.87 -0.59 -10.47
N THR A 47 -23.00 -1.43 -11.49
CA THR A 47 -23.17 -2.88 -11.32
C THR A 47 -22.00 -3.57 -12.01
N GLY A 48 -21.35 -4.50 -11.31
CA GLY A 48 -20.14 -5.14 -11.79
C GLY A 48 -19.77 -6.39 -11.01
N ALA A 49 -18.73 -7.08 -11.48
CA ALA A 49 -18.19 -8.27 -10.84
C ALA A 49 -16.93 -7.93 -10.04
N ILE A 50 -16.82 -8.46 -8.82
CA ILE A 50 -15.65 -8.28 -7.95
C ILE A 50 -14.44 -8.95 -8.60
N LYS A 51 -13.31 -8.23 -8.63
CA LYS A 51 -12.03 -8.68 -9.20
C LYS A 51 -10.98 -9.00 -8.14
N GLY A 52 -11.01 -8.26 -7.04
CA GLY A 52 -10.15 -8.44 -5.90
C GLY A 52 -10.78 -7.81 -4.67
N ILE A 53 -10.41 -8.32 -3.51
CA ILE A 53 -10.91 -7.88 -2.21
C ILE A 53 -9.69 -7.56 -1.35
N ASN A 54 -9.67 -6.35 -0.82
CA ASN A 54 -8.64 -5.87 0.11
C ASN A 54 -9.32 -5.46 1.43
N ASP A 55 -8.52 -5.18 2.46
CA ASP A 55 -9.03 -4.77 3.77
C ASP A 55 -9.79 -3.43 3.73
N ASP A 56 -9.40 -2.52 2.84
CA ASP A 56 -9.94 -1.17 2.72
C ASP A 56 -11.00 -0.99 1.61
N GLY A 57 -11.30 -2.04 0.85
CA GLY A 57 -12.24 -1.95 -0.27
C GLY A 57 -12.23 -3.13 -1.22
N ILE A 58 -12.83 -2.92 -2.40
CA ILE A 58 -12.87 -3.92 -3.48
C ILE A 58 -12.57 -3.30 -4.84
N TYR A 59 -11.97 -4.10 -5.71
CA TYR A 59 -11.85 -3.80 -7.12
C TYR A 59 -13.04 -4.41 -7.86
N LEU A 60 -13.71 -3.60 -8.68
CA LEU A 60 -14.94 -3.96 -9.36
C LEU A 60 -14.79 -3.70 -10.87
N LYS A 61 -15.06 -4.73 -11.68
CA LYS A 61 -15.20 -4.56 -13.13
C LYS A 61 -16.67 -4.27 -13.44
N GLY A 62 -16.97 -3.02 -13.80
CA GLY A 62 -18.32 -2.61 -14.17
C GLY A 62 -18.81 -3.30 -15.43
N ARG A 63 -20.14 -3.47 -15.57
CA ARG A 63 -20.78 -3.94 -16.80
C ARG A 63 -20.54 -3.02 -18.00
N ASP A 64 -20.17 -1.77 -17.76
CA ASP A 64 -19.74 -0.82 -18.78
C ASP A 64 -18.28 -1.01 -19.23
N GLY A 65 -17.59 -2.00 -18.65
CA GLY A 65 -16.21 -2.35 -18.99
C GLY A 65 -15.16 -1.53 -18.25
N LYS A 66 -15.53 -0.57 -17.40
CA LYS A 66 -14.57 0.23 -16.62
C LYS A 66 -14.17 -0.45 -15.32
N ASN A 67 -13.01 -0.06 -14.80
CA ASN A 67 -12.52 -0.52 -13.51
C ASN A 67 -12.90 0.50 -12.44
N TYR A 68 -13.24 0.01 -11.26
CA TYR A 68 -13.64 0.82 -10.13
C TYR A 68 -12.96 0.29 -8.87
N HIS A 69 -12.55 1.21 -8.00
CA HIS A 69 -12.21 0.89 -6.62
C HIS A 69 -13.32 1.41 -5.71
N ILE A 70 -13.89 0.53 -4.90
CA ILE A 70 -14.98 0.85 -3.98
C ILE A 70 -14.42 0.79 -2.56
N ASN A 71 -14.28 1.93 -1.91
CA ASN A 71 -13.68 2.03 -0.58
C ASN A 71 -14.69 1.70 0.54
N PHE A 72 -14.21 1.07 1.61
CA PHE A 72 -15.03 0.64 2.75
C PHE A 72 -14.85 1.44 4.04
N PHE A 73 -14.09 2.53 4.08
CA PHE A 73 -13.82 3.28 5.32
C PHE A 73 -15.05 3.79 6.08
N LYS A 74 -16.20 3.90 5.41
CA LYS A 74 -17.45 4.29 6.05
C LYS A 74 -18.31 3.11 6.50
N PHE A 75 -17.89 1.87 6.27
CA PHE A 75 -18.57 0.67 6.75
C PHE A 75 -17.86 0.14 7.99
N SER A 76 -18.59 -0.53 8.89
CA SER A 76 -17.96 -1.23 10.02
C SER A 76 -17.44 -2.60 9.61
N ASP A 77 -16.42 -3.10 10.32
CA ASP A 77 -15.88 -4.46 10.11
C ASP A 77 -16.98 -5.53 10.17
N GLU A 78 -17.95 -5.34 11.07
CA GLU A 78 -19.11 -6.23 11.21
C GLU A 78 -20.02 -6.20 9.99
N GLN A 79 -20.18 -5.05 9.32
CA GLN A 79 -20.91 -4.95 8.07
C GLN A 79 -20.14 -5.66 6.96
N ILE A 80 -18.84 -5.38 6.82
CA ILE A 80 -17.97 -5.96 5.80
C ILE A 80 -17.96 -7.49 5.92
N ALA A 81 -17.77 -8.02 7.13
CA ALA A 81 -17.82 -9.46 7.39
C ALA A 81 -19.18 -10.09 7.00
N LYS A 82 -20.30 -9.38 7.24
CA LYS A 82 -21.65 -9.86 6.86
C LYS A 82 -21.90 -9.84 5.35
N MET A 83 -21.22 -8.97 4.61
CA MET A 83 -21.35 -8.96 3.14
C MET A 83 -20.88 -10.28 2.51
N ASN A 84 -19.94 -10.99 3.16
CA ASN A 84 -19.38 -12.27 2.71
C ASN A 84 -19.00 -12.23 1.22
N LEU A 85 -18.18 -11.23 0.88
CA LEU A 85 -17.79 -10.91 -0.48
C LEU A 85 -16.90 -12.02 -1.07
N VAL A 86 -17.11 -12.35 -2.33
CA VAL A 86 -16.33 -13.35 -3.05
C VAL A 86 -15.96 -12.83 -4.44
N GLU A 87 -14.73 -13.09 -4.90
CA GLU A 87 -14.32 -12.76 -6.26
C GLU A 87 -15.26 -13.37 -7.31
N GLY A 88 -15.53 -12.61 -8.37
CA GLY A 88 -16.48 -12.97 -9.42
C GLY A 88 -17.96 -12.75 -9.06
N GLN A 89 -18.29 -12.45 -7.80
CA GLN A 89 -19.64 -12.09 -7.38
C GLN A 89 -20.06 -10.76 -8.02
N GLU A 90 -21.32 -10.70 -8.47
CA GLU A 90 -21.90 -9.44 -8.95
C GLU A 90 -22.55 -8.65 -7.80
N ILE A 91 -22.24 -7.36 -7.74
CA ILE A 91 -22.81 -6.43 -6.77
C ILE A 91 -23.26 -5.14 -7.45
N THR A 92 -24.08 -4.36 -6.75
CA THR A 92 -24.45 -3.00 -7.16
C THR A 92 -23.98 -2.01 -6.10
N VAL A 93 -23.33 -0.95 -6.55
CA VAL A 93 -22.82 0.16 -5.73
C VAL A 93 -23.54 1.43 -6.13
N GLU A 94 -24.00 2.19 -5.14
CA GLU A 94 -24.39 3.59 -5.29
C GLU A 94 -23.38 4.43 -4.51
N GLY A 95 -22.90 5.53 -5.10
CA GLY A 95 -21.91 6.38 -4.45
C GLY A 95 -21.39 7.52 -5.32
N SER A 96 -20.54 8.36 -4.76
CA SER A 96 -19.91 9.46 -5.48
C SER A 96 -18.49 9.12 -5.89
N ALA A 97 -18.06 9.62 -7.05
CA ALA A 97 -16.67 9.51 -7.46
C ALA A 97 -15.79 10.50 -6.68
N VAL A 98 -14.58 10.07 -6.34
CA VAL A 98 -13.53 10.91 -5.77
C VAL A 98 -12.34 10.99 -6.72
N GLU A 99 -11.52 12.02 -6.57
CA GLU A 99 -10.40 12.28 -7.51
C GLU A 99 -9.17 11.45 -7.15
N ASP A 100 -8.92 11.27 -5.85
CA ASP A 100 -7.72 10.65 -5.32
C ASP A 100 -8.03 9.67 -4.18
N TYR A 101 -7.19 8.64 -4.01
CA TYR A 101 -7.36 7.65 -2.92
C TYR A 101 -7.39 8.31 -1.54
N SER A 102 -6.61 9.39 -1.36
CA SER A 102 -6.57 10.11 -0.10
C SER A 102 -7.90 10.80 0.23
N ASP A 103 -8.79 11.03 -0.74
CA ASP A 103 -10.12 11.61 -0.51
C ASP A 103 -11.09 10.65 0.19
N PHE A 104 -10.77 9.35 0.23
CA PHE A 104 -11.52 8.40 1.05
C PHE A 104 -11.30 8.64 2.54
N TYR A 105 -10.09 9.05 2.93
CA TYR A 105 -9.75 9.31 4.31
C TYR A 105 -10.22 10.72 4.69
N THR A 106 -11.47 10.82 5.15
CA THR A 106 -12.08 12.06 5.62
C THR A 106 -11.91 12.23 7.12
N PHE A 107 -12.23 13.42 7.65
CA PHE A 107 -12.18 13.64 9.09
C PHE A 107 -13.10 12.69 9.87
N GLU A 108 -14.28 12.34 9.32
CA GLU A 108 -15.18 11.37 9.97
C GLU A 108 -14.58 9.96 10.01
N VAL A 109 -13.72 9.60 9.05
CA VAL A 109 -12.96 8.33 9.11
C VAL A 109 -11.90 8.42 10.21
N TYR A 110 -11.06 9.46 10.18
CA TYR A 110 -10.03 9.71 11.20
C TYR A 110 -10.62 9.74 12.62
N LYS A 111 -11.79 10.36 12.80
CA LYS A 111 -12.49 10.48 14.08
C LYS A 111 -12.91 9.14 14.67
N LYS A 112 -13.16 8.10 13.86
CA LYS A 112 -13.48 6.75 14.35
C LYS A 112 -12.31 6.10 15.08
N GLU A 113 -11.09 6.49 14.75
CA GLU A 113 -9.85 5.97 15.37
C GLU A 113 -9.53 6.70 16.67
N LEU A 114 -10.16 7.85 16.96
CA LEU A 114 -9.89 8.62 18.17
C LEU A 114 -10.53 7.99 19.42
N PRO A 115 -9.91 8.14 20.60
CA PRO A 115 -10.55 7.79 21.86
C PRO A 115 -11.91 8.48 22.02
N LYS A 116 -12.90 7.77 22.58
CA LYS A 116 -14.29 8.27 22.69
C LYS A 116 -14.41 9.48 23.62
N GLU A 117 -13.42 9.66 24.50
CA GLU A 117 -13.31 10.72 25.49
C GLU A 117 -12.81 12.04 24.93
N VAL A 118 -12.35 12.09 23.65
CA VAL A 118 -11.91 13.34 23.02
C VAL A 118 -13.05 14.35 23.04
N THR A 119 -12.76 15.54 23.58
CA THR A 119 -13.79 16.58 23.75
C THR A 119 -14.22 17.17 22.41
N ASN A 120 -15.46 17.67 22.33
CA ASN A 120 -15.96 18.36 21.12
C ASN A 120 -15.11 19.58 20.75
N GLU A 121 -14.51 20.26 21.74
CA GLU A 121 -13.60 21.37 21.49
C GLU A 121 -12.34 20.91 20.75
N ASP A 122 -11.71 19.83 21.23
CA ASP A 122 -10.52 19.28 20.59
C ASP A 122 -10.84 18.59 19.26
N LEU A 123 -12.01 17.95 19.12
CA LEU A 123 -12.48 17.45 17.83
C LEU A 123 -12.58 18.58 16.79
N THR A 124 -13.09 19.75 17.19
CA THR A 124 -13.19 20.91 16.28
C THR A 124 -11.79 21.41 15.87
N LYS A 125 -10.83 21.42 16.79
CA LYS A 125 -9.43 21.78 16.49
C LYS A 125 -8.79 20.77 15.55
N LEU A 126 -8.95 19.48 15.84
CA LEU A 126 -8.44 18.37 15.03
C LEU A 126 -9.04 18.40 13.62
N GLU A 127 -10.34 18.67 13.46
CA GLU A 127 -10.99 18.78 12.15
C GLU A 127 -10.35 19.88 11.30
N LYS A 128 -10.13 21.05 11.90
CA LYS A 128 -9.48 22.17 11.21
C LYS A 128 -8.05 21.81 10.77
N MET A 129 -7.26 21.24 11.69
CA MET A 129 -5.88 20.83 11.42
C MET A 129 -5.81 19.72 10.37
N PHE A 130 -6.69 18.72 10.46
CA PHE A 130 -6.82 17.64 9.48
C PHE A 130 -7.10 18.18 8.08
N ASN A 131 -8.08 19.08 7.95
CA ASN A 131 -8.43 19.68 6.67
C ASN A 131 -7.29 20.55 6.10
N GLU A 132 -6.52 21.23 6.97
CA GLU A 132 -5.33 21.98 6.58
C GLU A 132 -4.21 21.05 6.07
N ALA A 133 -3.93 19.96 6.80
CA ALA A 133 -2.97 18.94 6.38
C ALA A 133 -3.37 18.27 5.06
N LYS A 134 -4.66 17.94 4.88
CA LYS A 134 -5.21 17.41 3.62
C LYS A 134 -5.03 18.37 2.45
N LYS A 135 -5.20 19.68 2.70
CA LYS A 135 -4.96 20.70 1.68
C LYS A 135 -3.49 20.73 1.29
N LEU A 136 -2.57 20.75 2.26
CA LEU A 136 -1.12 20.72 2.02
C LEU A 136 -0.70 19.47 1.24
N GLN A 137 -1.25 18.30 1.59
CA GLN A 137 -1.02 17.05 0.87
C GLN A 137 -1.36 17.18 -0.62
N LYS A 138 -2.54 17.73 -0.96
CA LYS A 138 -2.96 17.93 -2.35
C LYS A 138 -2.09 18.93 -3.09
N GLU A 139 -1.67 20.00 -2.41
CA GLU A 139 -0.77 20.99 -2.99
C GLU A 139 0.64 20.44 -3.21
N ALA A 140 1.14 19.60 -2.31
CA ALA A 140 2.44 18.94 -2.43
C ALA A 140 2.45 17.95 -3.60
N ALA A 141 1.43 17.08 -3.70
CA ALA A 141 1.29 16.14 -4.82
C ALA A 141 1.26 16.86 -6.18
N LYS A 142 0.54 17.99 -6.27
CA LYS A 142 0.53 18.81 -7.49
C LYS A 142 1.88 19.45 -7.80
N ALA A 143 2.64 19.85 -6.78
CA ALA A 143 3.99 20.39 -6.98
C ALA A 143 4.95 19.29 -7.48
N ASP A 144 4.86 18.07 -6.93
CA ASP A 144 5.63 16.90 -7.39
C ASP A 144 5.33 16.54 -8.83
N GLU A 145 4.05 16.47 -9.22
CA GLU A 145 3.63 16.23 -10.61
C GLU A 145 4.22 17.27 -11.58
N ASN A 146 4.36 18.51 -11.13
CA ASN A 146 4.95 19.61 -11.91
C ASN A 146 6.49 19.70 -11.77
N LYS A 147 7.13 18.70 -11.16
CA LYS A 147 8.59 18.64 -10.92
C LYS A 147 9.12 19.81 -10.07
N ALA A 148 8.29 20.40 -9.23
CA ALA A 148 8.65 21.47 -8.29
C ALA A 148 9.03 20.89 -6.92
N ILE A 149 10.09 20.08 -6.88
CA ILE A 149 10.46 19.24 -5.72
C ILE A 149 10.64 20.05 -4.43
N GLU A 150 11.39 21.15 -4.45
CA GLU A 150 11.60 21.99 -3.25
C GLU A 150 10.30 22.57 -2.68
N GLU A 151 9.31 22.82 -3.54
CA GLU A 151 8.00 23.32 -3.13
C GLU A 151 7.16 22.22 -2.48
N ALA A 152 7.22 21.00 -3.02
CA ALA A 152 6.55 19.84 -2.46
C ALA A 152 7.13 19.47 -1.09
N GLU A 153 8.46 19.40 -0.97
CA GLU A 153 9.17 19.11 0.28
C GLU A 153 8.76 20.07 1.41
N LYS A 154 8.72 21.38 1.14
CA LYS A 154 8.27 22.38 2.14
C LYS A 154 6.84 22.13 2.61
N LYS A 155 5.93 21.78 1.70
CA LYS A 155 4.54 21.48 2.05
C LYS A 155 4.42 20.19 2.86
N TYR A 156 5.21 19.18 2.55
CA TYR A 156 5.28 17.95 3.35
C TYR A 156 5.83 18.23 4.76
N GLU A 157 6.85 19.09 4.92
CA GLU A 157 7.34 19.51 6.24
C GLU A 157 6.28 20.26 7.05
N GLU A 158 5.54 21.18 6.41
CA GLU A 158 4.44 21.90 7.05
C GLU A 158 3.32 20.93 7.48
N MET A 159 2.94 20.01 6.60
CA MET A 159 1.97 18.95 6.89
C MET A 159 2.43 18.08 8.08
N HIS A 160 3.70 17.69 8.11
CA HIS A 160 4.27 16.91 9.21
C HIS A 160 4.17 17.64 10.54
N LYS A 161 4.47 18.95 10.58
CA LYS A 161 4.31 19.77 11.80
C LYS A 161 2.86 19.78 12.29
N ILE A 162 1.89 19.88 11.39
CA ILE A 162 0.46 19.80 11.75
C ILE A 162 0.15 18.44 12.38
N TYR A 163 0.60 17.32 11.80
CA TYR A 163 0.35 16.00 12.38
C TYR A 163 1.02 15.80 13.74
N VAL A 164 2.24 16.35 13.94
CA VAL A 164 2.89 16.37 15.26
C VAL A 164 2.04 17.12 16.28
N ASP A 165 1.50 18.29 15.91
CA ASP A 165 0.64 19.08 16.80
C ASP A 165 -0.72 18.41 17.05
N MET A 166 -1.33 17.75 16.05
CA MET A 166 -2.50 16.91 16.25
C MET A 166 -2.20 15.79 17.25
N GLY A 167 -1.03 15.15 17.12
CA GLY A 167 -0.49 14.15 18.04
C GLY A 167 -0.47 14.62 19.49
N LYS A 168 -0.03 15.86 19.74
CA LYS A 168 -0.02 16.46 21.09
C LYS A 168 -1.43 16.63 21.68
N ILE A 169 -2.45 16.88 20.85
CA ILE A 169 -3.83 16.99 21.30
C ILE A 169 -4.39 15.62 21.68
N ILE A 170 -4.13 14.59 20.86
CA ILE A 170 -4.71 13.24 21.06
C ILE A 170 -3.97 12.42 22.12
N LYS A 171 -2.66 12.61 22.29
CA LYS A 171 -1.79 11.80 23.17
C LYS A 171 -2.34 11.68 24.61
N PRO A 172 -2.79 12.76 25.28
CA PRO A 172 -3.35 12.66 26.63
C PRO A 172 -4.56 11.72 26.72
N TYR A 173 -5.41 11.69 25.69
CA TYR A 173 -6.59 10.82 25.65
C TYR A 173 -6.20 9.35 25.51
N TYR A 174 -5.24 9.04 24.64
CA TYR A 174 -4.69 7.69 24.54
C TYR A 174 -4.06 7.24 25.86
N LEU A 175 -3.20 8.07 26.45
CA LEU A 175 -2.52 7.77 27.72
C LEU A 175 -3.51 7.57 28.88
N ALA A 176 -4.63 8.30 28.90
CA ALA A 176 -5.67 8.14 29.92
C ALA A 176 -6.36 6.77 29.86
N THR A 177 -6.51 6.22 28.65
CA THR A 177 -7.12 4.89 28.43
C THR A 177 -6.10 3.75 28.35
N TRP A 178 -4.80 4.07 28.25
CA TRP A 178 -3.75 3.10 28.03
C TRP A 178 -3.55 2.18 29.24
N GLN A 179 -3.79 0.90 29.01
CA GLN A 179 -3.45 -0.19 29.91
C GLN A 179 -2.22 -0.89 29.33
N PRO A 180 -1.01 -0.64 29.87
CA PRO A 180 0.17 -1.36 29.43
C PRO A 180 -0.02 -2.85 29.74
N GLU A 181 0.37 -3.68 28.77
CA GLU A 181 0.39 -5.13 28.95
C GLU A 181 1.39 -5.53 30.06
N PRO A 182 1.25 -6.70 30.68
CA PRO A 182 2.28 -7.22 31.59
C PRO A 182 3.64 -7.33 30.88
N PHE A 183 4.74 -7.13 31.62
CA PHE A 183 6.10 -7.24 31.06
C PHE A 183 6.33 -8.58 30.32
N GLU A 184 5.77 -9.66 30.84
CA GLU A 184 5.88 -10.99 30.26
C GLU A 184 5.18 -11.10 28.89
N GLU A 185 4.06 -10.42 28.68
CA GLU A 185 3.40 -10.35 27.35
C GLU A 185 4.18 -9.40 26.42
N TYR A 186 4.62 -8.26 26.95
CA TYR A 186 5.40 -7.27 26.21
C TYR A 186 6.68 -7.86 25.61
N ILE A 187 7.39 -8.69 26.39
CA ILE A 187 8.65 -9.30 25.93
C ILE A 187 8.42 -10.42 24.92
N GLU A 188 7.27 -11.10 24.97
CA GLU A 188 6.89 -12.12 23.99
C GLU A 188 6.65 -11.51 22.60
N ASN A 189 6.19 -10.26 22.51
CA ASN A 189 6.04 -9.53 21.24
C ASN A 189 7.39 -9.31 20.52
N PHE A 190 8.51 -9.36 21.24
CA PHE A 190 9.86 -9.35 20.66
C PHE A 190 10.34 -10.75 20.23
N GLY A 191 9.52 -11.80 20.42
CA GLY A 191 9.82 -13.18 20.09
C GLY A 191 10.54 -13.96 21.20
N PHE A 192 10.76 -13.35 22.36
CA PHE A 192 11.43 -13.97 23.51
C PHE A 192 10.42 -14.69 24.40
N SER A 193 10.51 -16.01 24.45
CA SER A 193 9.66 -16.86 25.28
C SER A 193 10.41 -18.13 25.68
N GLU A 194 9.84 -18.90 26.61
CA GLU A 194 10.39 -20.22 26.99
C GLU A 194 10.51 -21.20 25.81
N LYS A 195 9.80 -20.94 24.70
CA LYS A 195 9.81 -21.80 23.51
C LYS A 195 10.90 -21.42 22.50
N ASN A 196 11.48 -20.23 22.61
CA ASN A 196 12.49 -19.71 21.69
C ASN A 196 13.78 -19.39 22.45
N ILE A 197 14.04 -18.11 22.72
CA ILE A 197 15.21 -17.65 23.47
C ILE A 197 14.77 -17.19 24.86
N VAL A 198 15.35 -17.85 25.87
CA VAL A 198 15.17 -17.51 27.28
C VAL A 198 16.18 -16.43 27.66
N LEU A 199 15.68 -15.30 28.16
CA LEU A 199 16.49 -14.20 28.68
C LEU A 199 17.18 -14.62 29.99
N GLU A 200 18.41 -14.18 30.20
CA GLU A 200 19.10 -14.41 31.48
C GLU A 200 18.35 -13.69 32.61
N GLU A 201 18.28 -14.32 33.79
CA GLU A 201 17.44 -13.84 34.91
C GLU A 201 17.78 -12.41 35.34
N ASN A 202 19.07 -12.05 35.34
CA ASN A 202 19.52 -10.69 35.67
C ASN A 202 19.07 -9.67 34.62
N ASP A 203 19.18 -10.00 33.34
CA ASP A 203 18.75 -9.12 32.25
C ASP A 203 17.23 -8.99 32.24
N LYS A 204 16.50 -10.09 32.44
CA LYS A 204 15.04 -10.09 32.58
C LYS A 204 14.59 -9.14 33.69
N LYS A 205 15.26 -9.17 34.85
CA LYS A 205 14.97 -8.24 35.95
C LYS A 205 15.24 -6.79 35.57
N GLN A 206 16.39 -6.50 34.95
CA GLN A 206 16.71 -5.13 34.52
C GLN A 206 15.74 -4.61 33.47
N LEU A 207 15.37 -5.43 32.48
CA LEU A 207 14.39 -5.09 31.45
C LEU A 207 13.03 -4.79 32.06
N LYS A 208 12.60 -5.58 33.06
CA LYS A 208 11.35 -5.32 33.79
C LYS A 208 11.38 -3.98 34.52
N ASP A 209 12.48 -3.69 35.23
CA ASP A 209 12.64 -2.40 35.93
C ASP A 209 12.60 -1.22 34.92
N ILE A 210 13.27 -1.34 33.77
CA ILE A 210 13.26 -0.31 32.71
C ILE A 210 11.87 -0.15 32.10
N TYR A 211 11.16 -1.25 31.86
CA TYR A 211 9.80 -1.25 31.32
C TYR A 211 8.82 -0.52 32.24
N GLU A 212 8.86 -0.83 33.53
CA GLU A 212 8.02 -0.17 34.54
C GLU A 212 8.34 1.34 34.66
N GLU A 213 9.62 1.72 34.59
CA GLU A 213 10.05 3.12 34.56
C GLU A 213 9.59 3.85 33.30
N TRP A 214 9.72 3.21 32.13
CA TRP A 214 9.26 3.75 30.86
C TRP A 214 7.76 4.03 30.85
N ILE A 215 6.92 3.09 31.31
CA ILE A 215 5.47 3.29 31.45
C ILE A 215 5.16 4.54 32.28
N LYS A 216 5.88 4.70 33.41
CA LYS A 216 5.69 5.86 34.28
C LYS A 216 6.04 7.17 33.56
N LEU A 217 7.16 7.19 32.85
CA LEU A 217 7.59 8.37 32.09
C LEU A 217 6.62 8.73 30.97
N GLU A 218 6.09 7.75 30.24
CA GLU A 218 5.07 7.96 29.22
C GLU A 218 3.79 8.55 29.81
N LYS A 219 3.29 7.99 30.93
CA LYS A 219 2.11 8.51 31.63
C LYS A 219 2.32 9.93 32.16
N ASP A 220 3.53 10.26 32.59
CA ASP A 220 3.92 11.60 33.02
C ASP A 220 4.27 12.53 31.85
N SER A 221 4.10 12.08 30.59
CA SER A 221 4.43 12.82 29.36
C SER A 221 5.90 13.29 29.27
N GLN A 222 6.83 12.50 29.81
CA GLN A 222 8.29 12.75 29.77
C GLN A 222 8.97 12.01 28.63
N GLU A 223 8.58 12.32 27.39
CA GLU A 223 8.92 11.57 26.17
C GLU A 223 10.42 11.40 25.92
N GLU A 224 11.23 12.45 26.07
CA GLU A 224 12.68 12.35 25.87
C GLU A 224 13.33 11.31 26.80
N LYS A 225 12.92 11.31 28.07
CA LYS A 225 13.42 10.33 29.06
C LYS A 225 12.86 8.93 28.82
N ALA A 226 11.60 8.84 28.39
CA ALA A 226 10.98 7.57 28.02
C ALA A 226 11.75 6.92 26.85
N ASN A 227 12.12 7.71 25.84
CA ASN A 227 12.95 7.28 24.71
C ASN A 227 14.36 6.84 25.16
N GLU A 228 14.99 7.57 26.09
CA GLU A 228 16.26 7.14 26.68
C GLU A 228 16.15 5.76 27.36
N LYS A 229 15.07 5.52 28.10
CA LYS A 229 14.80 4.21 28.73
C LYS A 229 14.61 3.11 27.70
N MET A 230 13.88 3.36 26.62
CA MET A 230 13.75 2.38 25.55
C MET A 230 15.07 2.12 24.81
N ASN A 231 15.95 3.11 24.69
CA ASN A 231 17.31 2.87 24.17
C ASN A 231 18.14 1.99 25.11
N GLU A 232 18.02 2.15 26.43
CA GLU A 232 18.64 1.24 27.41
C GLU A 232 18.07 -0.18 27.28
N PHE A 233 16.74 -0.30 27.16
CA PHE A 233 16.04 -1.56 26.96
C PHE A 233 16.55 -2.34 25.74
N HIS A 234 16.62 -1.69 24.57
CA HIS A 234 17.09 -2.33 23.33
C HIS A 234 18.58 -2.72 23.39
N LYS A 235 19.42 -1.95 24.10
CA LYS A 235 20.84 -2.30 24.28
C LYS A 235 21.01 -3.62 25.04
N ILE A 236 20.18 -3.88 26.05
CA ILE A 236 20.19 -5.15 26.79
C ILE A 236 19.67 -6.29 25.91
N LEU A 237 18.66 -6.03 25.07
CA LEU A 237 18.09 -7.05 24.18
C LEU A 237 18.95 -7.39 22.96
N GLN A 238 19.84 -6.51 22.53
CA GLN A 238 20.62 -6.71 21.29
C GLN A 238 21.29 -8.09 21.19
N PRO A 239 22.00 -8.60 22.22
CA PRO A 239 22.64 -9.92 22.12
C PRO A 239 21.64 -11.08 21.99
N TYR A 240 20.39 -10.89 22.42
CA TYR A 240 19.32 -11.87 22.26
C TYR A 240 18.68 -11.78 20.88
N PHE A 241 18.52 -10.58 20.32
CA PHE A 241 18.12 -10.42 18.92
C PHE A 241 19.12 -11.07 17.97
N ASP A 242 20.42 -10.89 18.20
CA ASP A 242 21.47 -11.50 17.38
C ASP A 242 21.41 -13.04 17.41
N LYS A 243 20.92 -13.63 18.51
CA LYS A 243 20.67 -15.07 18.61
C LYS A 243 19.34 -15.49 17.99
N LEU A 244 18.31 -14.66 18.09
CA LEU A 244 16.95 -14.95 17.60
C LEU A 244 16.89 -14.87 16.07
N TYR A 245 17.62 -13.89 15.52
CA TYR A 245 17.75 -13.64 14.10
C TYR A 245 19.24 -13.73 13.71
N PRO A 246 19.83 -14.94 13.81
CA PRO A 246 21.23 -15.12 13.49
C PRO A 246 21.45 -14.76 12.01
N THR A 247 22.54 -14.05 11.73
CA THR A 247 22.98 -13.85 10.36
C THR A 247 23.05 -15.21 9.67
N PRO A 248 22.35 -15.41 8.55
CA PRO A 248 22.38 -16.69 7.86
C PRO A 248 23.82 -17.01 7.40
N THR A 249 24.16 -18.28 7.31
CA THR A 249 25.38 -18.67 6.58
C THR A 249 25.21 -18.32 5.11
N PHE A 250 26.31 -18.18 4.38
CA PHE A 250 26.25 -17.97 2.94
C PHE A 250 25.40 -19.05 2.23
N GLU A 251 25.57 -20.31 2.62
CA GLU A 251 24.83 -21.43 2.03
C GLU A 251 23.31 -21.33 2.26
N ALA A 252 22.89 -20.98 3.48
CA ALA A 252 21.46 -20.80 3.79
C ALA A 252 20.88 -19.53 3.15
N PHE A 253 21.72 -18.52 2.94
CA PHE A 253 21.33 -17.29 2.26
C PHE A 253 21.14 -17.52 0.76
N ILE A 254 22.09 -18.19 0.10
CA ILE A 254 22.06 -18.42 -1.34
C ILE A 254 21.01 -19.46 -1.76
N GLU A 255 20.69 -20.43 -0.89
CA GLU A 255 19.64 -21.43 -1.13
C GLU A 255 18.28 -20.79 -1.45
N ARG A 256 17.98 -19.63 -0.87
CA ARG A 256 16.71 -18.89 -1.09
C ARG A 256 16.51 -18.40 -2.52
N PHE A 257 17.60 -18.27 -3.27
CA PHE A 257 17.52 -17.80 -4.66
C PHE A 257 17.24 -18.97 -5.62
N GLU A 258 17.42 -20.22 -5.19
CA GLU A 258 17.20 -21.42 -6.00
C GLU A 258 17.93 -21.39 -7.37
N LEU A 259 19.13 -20.79 -7.39
CA LEU A 259 19.93 -20.59 -8.60
C LEU A 259 20.97 -21.70 -8.80
N ASP A 260 21.17 -22.09 -10.06
CA ASP A 260 22.27 -22.97 -10.47
C ASP A 260 23.53 -22.15 -10.73
N ILE A 261 24.39 -22.03 -9.71
CA ILE A 261 25.60 -21.19 -9.75
C ILE A 261 26.84 -22.09 -9.89
N PRO A 262 27.71 -21.85 -10.89
CA PRO A 262 28.98 -22.55 -11.04
C PRO A 262 29.87 -22.42 -9.80
N ALA A 263 30.68 -23.44 -9.54
CA ALA A 263 31.52 -23.50 -8.33
C ALA A 263 32.51 -22.32 -8.18
N GLU A 264 33.01 -21.79 -9.30
CA GLU A 264 33.92 -20.62 -9.30
C GLU A 264 33.21 -19.36 -8.79
N ASP A 265 32.03 -19.06 -9.33
CA ASP A 265 31.22 -17.91 -8.93
C ASP A 265 30.63 -18.09 -7.53
N PHE A 266 30.29 -19.32 -7.14
CA PHE A 266 29.84 -19.64 -5.78
C PHE A 266 30.91 -19.29 -4.73
N ALA A 267 32.18 -19.62 -4.99
CA ALA A 267 33.29 -19.25 -4.11
C ALA A 267 33.51 -17.74 -4.06
N LYS A 268 33.35 -17.04 -5.20
CA LYS A 268 33.44 -15.58 -5.26
C LYS A 268 32.32 -14.93 -4.45
N LEU A 269 31.07 -15.33 -4.66
CA LEU A 269 29.91 -14.85 -3.91
C LEU A 269 30.08 -15.06 -2.41
N LYS A 270 30.56 -16.23 -1.99
CA LYS A 270 30.84 -16.52 -0.58
C LYS A 270 31.82 -15.52 0.03
N ASN A 271 32.91 -15.22 -0.67
CA ASN A 271 33.92 -14.28 -0.21
C ASN A 271 33.34 -12.86 -0.08
N VAL A 272 32.59 -12.41 -1.09
CA VAL A 272 31.93 -11.10 -1.06
C VAL A 272 30.93 -11.02 0.09
N TYR A 273 30.11 -12.06 0.29
CA TYR A 273 29.16 -12.16 1.41
C TYR A 273 29.84 -12.06 2.78
N ASP A 274 30.87 -12.87 3.00
CA ASP A 274 31.61 -12.90 4.28
C ASP A 274 32.26 -11.54 4.57
N ASN A 275 32.78 -10.85 3.54
CA ASN A 275 33.34 -9.50 3.69
C ASN A 275 32.27 -8.44 3.93
N ALA A 276 31.11 -8.52 3.26
CA ALA A 276 30.01 -7.58 3.46
C ALA A 276 29.50 -7.65 4.91
N GLN A 277 29.29 -8.87 5.40
CA GLN A 277 28.92 -9.14 6.80
C GLN A 277 29.95 -8.61 7.80
N LYS A 278 31.24 -8.71 7.47
CA LYS A 278 32.30 -8.13 8.29
C LYS A 278 32.25 -6.60 8.30
N ALA A 279 32.10 -5.97 7.13
CA ALA A 279 32.00 -4.52 7.01
C ALA A 279 30.81 -3.96 7.81
N GLU A 280 29.67 -4.65 7.81
CA GLU A 280 28.51 -4.29 8.64
C GLU A 280 28.81 -4.35 10.14
N LYS A 281 29.45 -5.43 10.61
CA LYS A 281 29.86 -5.58 12.01
C LYS A 281 30.86 -4.51 12.44
N ASP A 282 31.76 -4.14 11.55
CA ASP A 282 32.74 -3.07 11.74
C ASP A 282 32.13 -1.66 11.56
N LYS A 283 30.82 -1.57 11.29
CA LYS A 283 30.04 -0.34 11.06
C LYS A 283 30.58 0.50 9.89
N ASN A 284 31.17 -0.14 8.89
CA ASN A 284 31.65 0.48 7.67
C ASN A 284 30.57 0.41 6.56
N ALA A 285 29.61 1.32 6.62
CA ALA A 285 28.45 1.34 5.71
C ALA A 285 28.86 1.45 4.23
N ASP A 286 29.81 2.34 3.89
CA ASP A 286 30.24 2.57 2.50
C ASP A 286 30.88 1.33 1.86
N GLU A 287 31.65 0.56 2.64
CA GLU A 287 32.26 -0.69 2.18
C GLU A 287 31.22 -1.80 2.06
N SER A 288 30.31 -1.92 3.04
CA SER A 288 29.20 -2.88 2.99
C SER A 288 28.34 -2.69 1.74
N VAL A 289 27.91 -1.45 1.45
CA VAL A 289 27.09 -1.15 0.26
C VAL A 289 27.77 -1.61 -1.02
N LYS A 290 29.06 -1.30 -1.20
CA LYS A 290 29.81 -1.71 -2.40
C LYS A 290 29.93 -3.22 -2.53
N LEU A 291 30.15 -3.94 -1.43
CA LEU A 291 30.25 -5.40 -1.45
C LEU A 291 28.90 -6.04 -1.77
N TRP A 292 27.80 -5.52 -1.23
CA TRP A 292 26.46 -5.98 -1.59
C TRP A 292 26.09 -5.68 -3.05
N GLU A 293 26.46 -4.50 -3.56
CA GLU A 293 26.30 -4.19 -4.99
C GLU A 293 27.08 -5.18 -5.88
N GLU A 294 28.32 -5.52 -5.51
CA GLU A 294 29.07 -6.55 -6.23
C GLU A 294 28.39 -7.93 -6.12
N PHE A 295 27.90 -8.28 -4.94
CA PHE A 295 27.23 -9.55 -4.69
C PHE A 295 25.99 -9.71 -5.59
N TYR A 296 25.08 -8.72 -5.58
CA TYR A 296 23.87 -8.76 -6.39
C TYR A 296 24.18 -8.73 -7.88
N TYR A 297 25.18 -7.96 -8.30
CA TYR A 297 25.61 -7.97 -9.69
C TYR A 297 26.06 -9.36 -10.18
N ILE A 298 26.77 -10.12 -9.34
CA ILE A 298 27.18 -11.49 -9.68
C ILE A 298 25.95 -12.41 -9.73
N ILE A 299 25.06 -12.32 -8.74
CA ILE A 299 23.83 -13.13 -8.71
C ILE A 299 22.94 -12.89 -9.93
N ASP A 300 22.76 -11.64 -10.35
CA ASP A 300 21.88 -11.26 -11.45
C ASP A 300 22.25 -11.96 -12.77
N GLN A 301 23.51 -12.36 -12.94
CA GLN A 301 23.96 -13.11 -14.13
C GLN A 301 23.36 -14.53 -14.22
N PHE A 302 22.91 -15.08 -13.09
CA PHE A 302 22.32 -16.42 -13.00
C PHE A 302 20.78 -16.38 -12.96
N ILE A 303 20.19 -15.21 -12.73
CA ILE A 303 18.74 -15.02 -12.75
C ILE A 303 18.27 -15.04 -14.20
N LYS A 304 17.42 -16.00 -14.53
CA LYS A 304 16.78 -16.03 -15.85
C LYS A 304 15.71 -14.94 -15.90
N PRO A 305 15.81 -13.95 -16.80
CA PRO A 305 14.75 -12.95 -16.95
C PRO A 305 13.46 -13.62 -17.43
N GLN A 306 12.33 -13.06 -17.01
CA GLN A 306 11.02 -13.44 -17.51
C GLN A 306 10.97 -13.31 -19.04
N THR A 307 10.09 -14.07 -19.70
CA THR A 307 9.78 -13.77 -21.10
C THR A 307 8.98 -12.48 -21.19
N PHE A 308 8.97 -11.85 -22.37
CA PHE A 308 8.11 -10.69 -22.61
C PHE A 308 6.64 -11.01 -22.31
N GLU A 309 6.17 -12.20 -22.68
CA GLU A 309 4.80 -12.62 -22.43
C GLU A 309 4.50 -12.81 -20.94
N GLU A 310 5.45 -13.31 -20.15
CA GLU A 310 5.34 -13.40 -18.68
C GLU A 310 5.31 -12.01 -18.06
N TYR A 311 6.26 -11.14 -18.43
CA TYR A 311 6.33 -9.77 -17.95
C TYR A 311 5.05 -8.97 -18.26
N MET A 312 4.51 -9.12 -19.47
CA MET A 312 3.28 -8.45 -19.85
C MET A 312 2.01 -9.05 -19.21
N ALA A 313 2.06 -10.28 -18.69
CA ALA A 313 0.91 -10.92 -18.05
C ALA A 313 0.57 -10.27 -16.70
N ASP A 314 1.54 -9.59 -16.07
CA ASP A 314 1.34 -8.84 -14.82
C ASP A 314 0.47 -7.59 -15.02
N TYR A 315 0.32 -7.10 -16.26
CA TYR A 315 -0.59 -6.01 -16.56
C TYR A 315 -2.02 -6.52 -16.79
N GLU A 316 -2.98 -5.98 -16.04
CA GLU A 316 -4.40 -6.34 -16.14
C GLU A 316 -5.13 -5.76 -17.37
N PHE A 317 -4.40 -5.38 -18.43
CA PHE A 317 -4.96 -4.84 -19.66
C PHE A 317 -4.26 -5.39 -20.91
N LYS A 318 -4.97 -5.31 -22.03
CA LYS A 318 -4.45 -5.73 -23.33
C LYS A 318 -3.97 -4.52 -24.13
N VAL A 319 -2.79 -4.66 -24.72
CA VAL A 319 -2.22 -3.69 -25.66
C VAL A 319 -2.57 -4.04 -27.11
N SER A 320 -2.47 -3.07 -28.01
CA SER A 320 -2.62 -3.30 -29.46
C SER A 320 -1.51 -4.22 -29.99
N GLU A 321 -1.77 -4.92 -31.09
CA GLU A 321 -0.75 -5.78 -31.72
C GLU A 321 0.49 -4.99 -32.16
N ALA A 322 0.28 -3.75 -32.66
CA ALA A 322 1.36 -2.87 -33.07
C ALA A 322 2.24 -2.43 -31.90
N ASP A 323 1.63 -2.04 -30.78
CA ASP A 323 2.38 -1.61 -29.58
C ASP A 323 3.03 -2.80 -28.89
N SER A 324 2.35 -3.96 -28.81
CA SER A 324 2.93 -5.20 -28.30
C SER A 324 4.24 -5.56 -29.00
N LYS A 325 4.30 -5.40 -30.34
CA LYS A 325 5.52 -5.66 -31.10
C LYS A 325 6.65 -4.69 -30.75
N GLN A 326 6.34 -3.39 -30.55
CA GLN A 326 7.34 -2.39 -30.17
C GLN A 326 7.84 -2.62 -28.74
N LEU A 327 6.94 -2.88 -27.80
CA LEU A 327 7.25 -3.20 -26.41
C LEU A 327 8.14 -4.44 -26.33
N LYS A 328 7.79 -5.51 -27.06
CA LYS A 328 8.60 -6.73 -27.13
C LYS A 328 10.02 -6.45 -27.61
N GLN A 329 10.15 -5.66 -28.68
CA GLN A 329 11.45 -5.28 -29.19
C GLN A 329 12.27 -4.52 -28.14
N LEU A 330 11.69 -3.51 -27.49
CA LEU A 330 12.36 -2.74 -26.45
C LEU A 330 12.81 -3.63 -25.28
N TYR A 331 11.91 -4.49 -24.80
CA TYR A 331 12.19 -5.43 -23.71
C TYR A 331 13.36 -6.37 -24.06
N GLU A 332 13.30 -7.03 -25.23
CA GLU A 332 14.36 -7.94 -25.69
C GLU A 332 15.68 -7.22 -26.00
N GLU A 333 15.65 -5.92 -26.32
CA GLU A 333 16.85 -5.08 -26.45
C GLU A 333 17.45 -4.75 -25.08
N ILE A 334 16.62 -4.40 -24.10
CA ILE A 334 17.04 -4.13 -22.71
C ILE A 334 17.75 -5.35 -22.14
N LEU A 335 17.19 -6.55 -22.31
CA LEU A 335 17.77 -7.80 -21.80
C LEU A 335 19.15 -8.15 -22.40
N LYS A 336 19.58 -7.47 -23.47
CA LYS A 336 20.91 -7.67 -24.09
C LYS A 336 21.95 -6.65 -23.64
N LEU A 337 21.53 -5.60 -22.92
CA LEU A 337 22.42 -4.54 -22.45
C LEU A 337 23.09 -4.95 -21.14
N ASP A 338 24.33 -4.49 -20.95
CA ASP A 338 25.03 -4.68 -19.68
C ASP A 338 24.60 -3.63 -18.66
N ILE A 339 24.16 -4.05 -17.49
CA ILE A 339 23.59 -3.13 -16.47
C ILE A 339 24.62 -2.13 -15.92
N LYS A 340 25.92 -2.45 -15.96
CA LYS A 340 26.99 -1.56 -15.51
C LYS A 340 27.43 -0.60 -16.61
N GLU A 341 27.61 -1.10 -17.83
CA GLU A 341 28.15 -0.30 -18.94
C GLU A 341 27.07 0.54 -19.64
N ASP A 342 25.83 0.06 -19.69
CA ASP A 342 24.75 0.64 -20.49
C ASP A 342 23.59 1.22 -19.66
N LYS A 343 23.80 1.50 -18.37
CA LYS A 343 22.76 2.00 -17.44
C LYS A 343 21.87 3.11 -18.04
N ALA A 344 22.47 4.16 -18.58
CA ALA A 344 21.72 5.29 -19.16
C ALA A 344 20.86 4.88 -20.38
N LYS A 345 21.33 3.92 -21.19
CA LYS A 345 20.57 3.40 -22.34
C LYS A 345 19.42 2.49 -21.88
N ILE A 346 19.65 1.71 -20.82
CA ILE A 346 18.62 0.89 -20.20
C ILE A 346 17.50 1.79 -19.67
N GLU A 347 17.84 2.86 -18.95
CA GLU A 347 16.89 3.86 -18.45
C GLU A 347 16.08 4.49 -19.59
N GLU A 348 16.74 4.95 -20.67
CA GLU A 348 16.08 5.52 -21.86
C GLU A 348 15.09 4.54 -22.50
N LYS A 349 15.47 3.25 -22.62
CA LYS A 349 14.59 2.23 -23.22
C LYS A 349 13.41 1.88 -22.33
N TRP A 350 13.59 1.83 -21.01
CA TRP A 350 12.48 1.65 -20.08
C TRP A 350 11.54 2.85 -20.11
N GLU A 351 12.05 4.08 -20.21
CA GLU A 351 11.21 5.27 -20.38
C GLU A 351 10.38 5.17 -21.67
N ALA A 352 11.01 4.79 -22.79
CA ALA A 352 10.29 4.56 -24.05
C ALA A 352 9.23 3.45 -23.92
N PHE A 353 9.54 2.36 -23.22
CA PHE A 353 8.60 1.27 -22.95
C PHE A 353 7.39 1.76 -22.16
N HIS A 354 7.61 2.49 -21.06
CA HIS A 354 6.54 3.04 -20.23
C HIS A 354 5.70 4.11 -20.96
N ASN A 355 6.32 4.94 -21.80
CA ASN A 355 5.62 5.93 -22.61
C ASN A 355 4.62 5.28 -23.58
N ILE A 356 4.94 4.11 -24.14
CA ILE A 356 4.00 3.34 -24.97
C ILE A 356 2.82 2.80 -24.13
N LEU A 357 3.08 2.39 -22.88
CA LEU A 357 2.05 1.86 -21.99
C LEU A 357 1.16 2.93 -21.34
N GLU A 358 1.63 4.17 -21.24
CA GLU A 358 0.96 5.26 -20.53
C GLU A 358 -0.54 5.42 -20.92
N PRO A 359 -0.94 5.40 -22.21
CA PRO A 359 -2.36 5.49 -22.58
C PRO A 359 -3.21 4.32 -22.06
N TYR A 360 -2.63 3.12 -21.97
CA TYR A 360 -3.31 1.93 -21.47
C TYR A 360 -3.51 2.00 -19.96
N PHE A 361 -2.51 2.46 -19.21
CA PHE A 361 -2.68 2.75 -17.78
C PHE A 361 -3.76 3.80 -17.55
N LYS A 362 -3.75 4.91 -18.31
CA LYS A 362 -4.79 5.95 -18.20
C LYS A 362 -6.20 5.42 -18.50
N ALA A 363 -6.33 4.56 -19.52
CA ALA A 363 -7.62 3.97 -19.90
C ALA A 363 -8.15 2.93 -18.91
N ASN A 364 -7.26 2.27 -18.15
CA ASN A 364 -7.61 1.23 -17.18
C ASN A 364 -7.50 1.69 -15.73
N LYS A 365 -7.18 2.97 -15.48
CA LYS A 365 -7.17 3.56 -14.14
C LYS A 365 -8.54 3.40 -13.50
N ASP A 366 -8.56 2.97 -12.24
CA ASP A 366 -9.79 2.83 -11.48
C ASP A 366 -10.51 4.16 -11.32
N ILE A 367 -11.83 4.12 -11.47
CA ILE A 367 -12.70 5.18 -10.98
C ILE A 367 -12.93 4.91 -9.49
N LEU A 368 -12.50 5.86 -8.66
CA LEU A 368 -12.55 5.76 -7.21
C LEU A 368 -13.95 6.15 -6.73
N ILE A 369 -14.62 5.27 -5.99
CA ILE A 369 -16.01 5.46 -5.54
C ILE A 369 -16.08 5.44 -4.02
N SER A 370 -16.66 6.49 -3.44
CA SER A 370 -17.10 6.52 -2.04
C SER A 370 -18.55 6.04 -1.99
N PRO A 371 -18.81 4.78 -1.63
CA PRO A 371 -20.16 4.22 -1.60
C PRO A 371 -21.07 4.92 -0.59
N SER A 372 -22.26 5.32 -1.05
CA SER A 372 -23.42 5.71 -0.22
C SER A 372 -24.30 4.49 0.10
N LYS A 373 -24.23 3.44 -0.72
CA LYS A 373 -24.96 2.18 -0.51
C LYS A 373 -24.33 1.03 -1.31
N LEU A 374 -24.28 -0.14 -0.70
CA LEU A 374 -23.89 -1.39 -1.35
C LEU A 374 -25.08 -2.36 -1.36
N THR A 375 -25.28 -3.03 -2.50
CA THR A 375 -26.24 -4.12 -2.66
C THR A 375 -25.50 -5.40 -2.96
N VAL A 376 -25.48 -6.32 -1.99
CA VAL A 376 -24.75 -7.58 -2.05
C VAL A 376 -25.74 -8.71 -1.77
N ASN A 377 -25.85 -9.70 -2.66
CA ASN A 377 -26.80 -10.82 -2.53
C ASN A 377 -28.26 -10.38 -2.24
N GLY A 378 -28.68 -9.24 -2.81
CA GLY A 378 -30.02 -8.67 -2.60
C GLY A 378 -30.23 -7.97 -1.25
N GLN A 379 -29.19 -7.88 -0.41
CA GLN A 379 -29.22 -7.13 0.85
C GLN A 379 -28.56 -5.76 0.69
N TYR A 380 -29.12 -4.77 1.39
CA TYR A 380 -28.61 -3.40 1.38
C TYR A 380 -27.73 -3.13 2.60
N TYR A 381 -26.60 -2.49 2.34
CA TYR A 381 -25.66 -2.02 3.34
C TYR A 381 -25.46 -0.52 3.17
N LEU A 382 -25.59 0.22 4.26
CA LEU A 382 -25.40 1.67 4.31
C LEU A 382 -24.19 2.02 5.18
N PRO A 383 -23.42 3.06 4.82
CA PRO A 383 -22.36 3.63 5.64
C PRO A 383 -22.82 3.98 7.06
N GLN A 384 -21.90 3.91 8.03
CA GLN A 384 -22.05 4.29 9.44
C GLN A 384 -21.24 5.52 9.80
#